data_AF-A0AAD5JQ91-F1
#
_entry.id   AF-A0AAD5JQ91-F1
#
_cell.length_a   1.000
_cell.length_b   1.000
_cell.length_c   1.000
_cell.angle_alpha   90.00
_cell.angle_beta   90.00
_cell.angle_gamma   90.00
#
_symmetry.space_group_name_H-M   'P 1'
#
loop_
_entity.id
_entity.type
_entity.pdbx_description
1 polymer ?
#
loop_
_entity_poly.entity_id
_entity_poly.type
_entity_poly.pdbx_seq_one_letter_code
_entity_poly.pdbx_strand_id
1 'polypeptide(L)'
;MDDDDIWASSDEDNTAYDRSIAEREWNKMNINHGNEGYKEGITEAKEEYMQEGFDRGYTEGLEVGKAIGKLRGIVSTQMTFYRDILHDQEKTKRLQELYDELCRVDVQDIFSKEYFQDDKNANPHHIVKQWQDKVSSFLDNL
;
A
#
# COMPACT_ATOMS: atom_id res chain seq x y z
N MET A 1 -59.47 -33.10 34.19
CA MET A 1 -59.28 -31.70 34.60
C MET A 1 -58.46 -31.73 35.88
N ASP A 2 -57.30 -32.41 35.90
CA ASP A 2 -56.06 -32.10 35.17
C ASP A 2 -55.67 -30.65 35.41
N ASP A 3 -54.71 -30.44 36.30
CA ASP A 3 -53.51 -29.68 36.03
C ASP A 3 -52.53 -29.97 37.18
N ASP A 4 -51.72 -31.00 36.96
CA ASP A 4 -50.53 -31.29 37.73
C ASP A 4 -49.58 -30.10 37.61
N ASP A 5 -49.61 -29.21 38.60
CA ASP A 5 -48.62 -28.16 38.80
C ASP A 5 -47.31 -28.79 39.33
N ILE A 6 -46.78 -29.73 38.56
CA ILE A 6 -45.51 -30.44 38.77
C ILE A 6 -44.32 -29.48 38.74
N TRP A 7 -44.53 -28.26 38.23
CA TRP A 7 -43.52 -27.23 38.03
C TRP A 7 -43.50 -26.15 39.10
N ALA A 8 -44.48 -26.11 40.01
CA ALA A 8 -44.61 -25.05 41.02
C ALA A 8 -43.82 -25.30 42.32
N SER A 9 -43.04 -26.39 42.40
CA SER A 9 -42.38 -26.81 43.64
C SER A 9 -40.90 -27.11 43.44
N SER A 10 -40.10 -26.11 43.05
CA SER A 10 -38.68 -25.96 43.47
C SER A 10 -38.04 -24.64 42.97
N ASP A 11 -38.67 -23.48 43.19
CA ASP A 11 -38.09 -22.18 42.74
C ASP A 11 -36.76 -21.83 43.44
N GLU A 12 -36.50 -22.34 44.66
CA GLU A 12 -35.23 -22.08 45.36
C GLU A 12 -34.03 -22.89 44.83
N ASP A 13 -34.25 -24.11 44.34
CA ASP A 13 -33.18 -24.95 43.76
C ASP A 13 -32.90 -24.56 42.29
N ASN A 14 -33.95 -24.14 41.55
CA ASN A 14 -33.81 -23.63 40.19
C ASN A 14 -33.02 -22.31 40.14
N THR A 15 -33.28 -21.38 41.08
CA THR A 15 -32.57 -20.08 41.12
C THR A 15 -31.09 -20.21 41.48
N ALA A 16 -30.72 -21.16 42.34
CA ALA A 16 -29.32 -21.46 42.65
C ALA A 16 -28.58 -22.10 41.46
N TYR A 17 -29.24 -23.03 40.77
CA TYR A 17 -28.73 -23.66 39.56
C TYR A 17 -28.53 -22.64 38.43
N ASP A 18 -29.54 -21.81 38.15
CA ASP A 18 -29.48 -20.75 37.14
C ASP A 18 -28.38 -19.72 37.44
N ARG A 19 -28.20 -19.33 38.71
CA ARG A 19 -27.11 -18.44 39.12
C ARG A 19 -25.73 -19.04 38.84
N SER A 20 -25.56 -20.34 39.09
CA SER A 20 -24.29 -21.04 38.85
C SER A 20 -23.96 -21.17 37.35
N ILE A 21 -24.99 -21.36 36.52
CA ILE A 21 -24.85 -21.37 35.06
C ILE A 21 -24.50 -19.97 34.56
N ALA A 22 -25.22 -18.94 35.02
CA ALA A 22 -24.96 -17.55 34.66
C ALA A 22 -23.53 -17.11 35.01
N GLU A 23 -23.01 -17.49 36.18
CA GLU A 23 -21.64 -17.17 36.59
C GLU A 23 -20.59 -17.88 35.71
N ARG A 24 -20.85 -19.15 35.33
CA ARG A 24 -19.96 -19.89 34.42
C ARG A 24 -19.97 -19.27 33.01
N GLU A 25 -21.14 -18.92 32.50
CA GLU A 25 -21.29 -18.27 31.19
C GLU A 25 -20.63 -16.88 31.19
N TRP A 26 -20.82 -16.11 32.26
CA TRP A 26 -20.17 -14.82 32.45
C TRP A 26 -18.64 -14.95 32.44
N ASN A 27 -18.09 -15.90 33.20
CA ASN A 27 -16.65 -16.13 33.23
C ASN A 27 -16.10 -16.55 31.87
N LYS A 28 -16.82 -17.43 31.16
CA LYS A 28 -16.45 -17.85 29.80
C LYS A 28 -16.46 -16.68 28.83
N MET A 29 -17.50 -15.85 28.87
CA MET A 29 -17.63 -14.65 28.06
C MET A 29 -16.52 -13.65 28.35
N ASN A 30 -16.19 -13.41 29.62
CA ASN A 30 -15.12 -12.51 30.03
C ASN A 30 -13.74 -12.99 29.54
N ILE A 31 -13.45 -14.28 29.64
CA ILE A 31 -12.19 -14.85 29.12
C ILE A 31 -12.13 -14.73 27.59
N ASN A 32 -13.23 -15.01 26.90
CA ASN A 32 -13.31 -14.90 25.45
C ASN A 32 -13.08 -13.46 24.99
N HIS A 33 -13.75 -12.49 25.59
CA HIS A 33 -13.57 -11.08 25.27
C HIS A 33 -12.15 -10.58 25.57
N GLY A 34 -11.54 -11.03 26.69
CA GLY A 34 -10.14 -10.70 26.97
C GLY A 34 -9.17 -11.25 25.91
N ASN A 35 -9.38 -12.50 25.47
CA ASN A 35 -8.56 -13.12 24.43
C ASN A 35 -8.78 -12.49 23.05
N GLU A 36 -10.02 -12.17 22.71
CA GLU A 36 -10.38 -11.49 21.46
C GLU A 36 -9.80 -10.08 21.43
N GLY A 37 -10.01 -9.29 22.47
CA GLY A 37 -9.46 -7.93 22.57
C GLY A 37 -7.93 -7.90 22.53
N TYR A 38 -7.23 -8.88 23.13
CA TYR A 38 -5.78 -8.98 23.02
C TYR A 38 -5.32 -9.27 21.58
N LYS A 39 -6.00 -10.16 20.86
CA LYS A 39 -5.68 -10.47 19.46
C LYS A 39 -5.99 -9.28 18.55
N GLU A 40 -7.11 -8.62 18.78
CA GLU A 40 -7.53 -7.42 18.06
C GLU A 40 -6.51 -6.30 18.26
N GLY A 41 -6.13 -5.99 19.51
CA GLY A 41 -5.12 -4.97 19.80
C GLY A 41 -3.75 -5.25 19.16
N ILE A 42 -3.31 -6.52 19.07
CA ILE A 42 -2.09 -6.87 18.32
C ILE A 42 -2.26 -6.63 16.82
N THR A 43 -3.45 -6.92 16.29
CA THR A 43 -3.74 -6.78 14.86
C THR A 43 -3.82 -5.32 14.47
N GLU A 44 -4.55 -4.52 15.25
CA GLU A 44 -4.67 -3.07 15.09
C GLU A 44 -3.31 -2.39 15.17
N ALA A 45 -2.48 -2.73 16.16
CA ALA A 45 -1.13 -2.18 16.27
C ALA A 45 -0.29 -2.48 15.01
N LYS A 46 -0.32 -3.73 14.51
CA LYS A 46 0.42 -4.09 13.29
C LYS A 46 -0.08 -3.32 12.07
N GLU A 47 -1.39 -3.13 11.97
CA GLU A 47 -2.01 -2.42 10.87
C GLU A 47 -1.65 -0.94 10.89
N GLU A 48 -1.68 -0.29 12.05
CA GLU A 48 -1.30 1.11 12.23
C GLU A 48 0.14 1.38 11.75
N TYR A 49 1.11 0.57 12.21
CA TYR A 49 2.51 0.70 11.76
C TYR A 49 2.69 0.42 10.26
N MET A 50 1.90 -0.51 9.70
CA MET A 50 1.96 -0.84 8.27
C MET A 50 1.40 0.30 7.40
N GLN A 51 0.31 0.95 7.84
CA GLN A 51 -0.32 2.04 7.11
C GLN A 51 0.61 3.26 7.01
N GLU A 52 1.30 3.64 8.08
CA GLU A 52 2.27 4.76 8.05
C GLU A 52 3.37 4.53 7.00
N GLY A 53 3.94 3.31 6.96
CA GLY A 53 4.95 2.95 5.97
C GLY A 53 4.41 2.95 4.53
N PHE A 54 3.17 2.50 4.35
CA PHE A 54 2.49 2.54 3.06
C PHE A 54 2.23 3.97 2.59
N ASP A 55 1.70 4.84 3.44
CA ASP A 55 1.35 6.22 3.09
C ASP A 55 2.58 7.04 2.69
N ARG A 56 3.70 6.85 3.40
CA ARG A 56 5.00 7.43 3.01
C ARG A 56 5.43 6.93 1.64
N GLY A 57 5.48 5.61 1.45
CA GLY A 57 5.87 5.01 0.18
C GLY A 57 4.95 5.39 -0.98
N TYR A 58 3.65 5.54 -0.72
CA TYR A 58 2.66 5.96 -1.71
C TYR A 58 2.89 7.40 -2.14
N THR A 59 3.12 8.31 -1.20
CA THR A 59 3.35 9.73 -1.49
C THR A 59 4.61 9.91 -2.33
N GLU A 60 5.72 9.32 -1.90
CA GLU A 60 7.01 9.40 -2.61
C GLU A 60 6.94 8.68 -3.98
N GLY A 61 6.33 7.49 -4.02
CA GLY A 61 6.11 6.73 -5.24
C GLY A 61 5.24 7.45 -6.26
N LEU A 62 4.20 8.16 -5.82
CA LEU A 62 3.34 8.94 -6.68
C LEU A 62 4.10 10.11 -7.31
N GLU A 63 4.89 10.85 -6.53
CA GLU A 63 5.68 11.96 -7.04
C GLU A 63 6.70 11.52 -8.09
N VAL A 64 7.44 10.44 -7.79
CA VAL A 64 8.44 9.88 -8.70
C VAL A 64 7.79 9.28 -9.95
N GLY A 65 6.75 8.47 -9.78
CA GLY A 65 6.04 7.84 -10.88
C GLY A 65 5.42 8.87 -11.83
N LYS A 66 4.86 9.96 -11.28
CA LYS A 66 4.34 11.08 -12.07
C LYS A 66 5.45 11.78 -12.86
N ALA A 67 6.62 11.99 -12.25
CA ALA A 67 7.74 12.65 -12.93
C ALA A 67 8.28 11.81 -14.10
N ILE A 68 8.49 10.50 -13.89
CA ILE A 68 8.94 9.58 -14.95
C ILE A 68 7.89 9.44 -16.05
N GLY A 69 6.61 9.32 -15.67
CA GLY A 69 5.50 9.29 -16.62
C GLY A 69 5.44 10.55 -17.49
N LYS A 70 5.68 11.72 -16.90
CA LYS A 70 5.78 12.99 -17.64
C LYS A 70 6.94 12.97 -18.65
N LEU A 71 8.11 12.48 -18.26
CA LEU A 71 9.26 12.35 -19.17
C LEU A 71 8.95 11.41 -20.34
N ARG A 72 8.31 10.25 -20.08
CA ARG A 72 7.87 9.31 -21.13
C ARG A 72 6.91 10.00 -22.11
N GLY A 73 5.97 10.80 -21.59
CA GLY A 73 5.02 11.57 -22.40
C GLY A 73 5.70 12.62 -23.29
N ILE A 74 6.68 13.36 -22.76
CA ILE A 74 7.45 14.35 -23.53
C ILE A 74 8.20 13.66 -24.68
N VAL A 75 8.95 12.60 -24.39
CA VAL A 75 9.74 11.86 -25.41
C VAL A 75 8.82 11.25 -26.47
N SER A 76 7.68 10.67 -26.09
CA SER A 76 6.70 10.08 -27.01
C SER A 76 6.06 11.12 -27.94
N THR A 77 5.70 12.29 -27.39
CA THR A 77 5.14 13.40 -28.18
C THR A 77 6.16 13.89 -29.19
N GLN A 78 7.41 14.07 -28.76
CA GLN A 78 8.49 14.53 -29.61
C GLN A 78 8.81 13.51 -30.72
N MET A 79 8.81 12.22 -30.40
CA MET A 79 8.97 11.14 -31.38
C MET A 79 7.88 11.18 -32.46
N THR A 80 6.64 11.40 -32.07
CA THR A 80 5.51 11.52 -33.00
C THR A 80 5.65 12.77 -33.88
N PHE A 81 6.10 13.89 -33.31
CA PHE A 81 6.38 15.13 -34.06
C PHE A 81 7.47 14.94 -35.13
N TYR A 82 8.62 14.34 -34.77
CA TYR A 82 9.71 14.11 -35.73
C TYR A 82 9.35 13.07 -36.80
N ARG A 83 8.54 12.07 -36.46
CA ARG A 83 8.07 11.05 -37.39
C ARG A 83 7.05 11.59 -38.39
N ASP A 84 6.04 12.31 -37.91
CA ASP A 84 4.84 12.63 -38.70
C ASP A 84 4.91 14.01 -39.37
N ILE A 85 5.67 14.96 -38.81
CA ILE A 85 5.78 16.33 -39.36
C ILE A 85 7.11 16.54 -40.07
N LEU A 86 8.22 16.19 -39.41
CA LEU A 86 9.56 16.43 -39.96
C LEU A 86 10.10 15.27 -40.81
N HIS A 87 9.46 14.09 -40.73
CA HIS A 87 9.87 12.86 -41.40
C HIS A 87 11.36 12.51 -41.23
N ASP A 88 11.94 12.88 -40.08
CA ASP A 88 13.35 12.63 -39.76
C ASP A 88 13.50 11.24 -39.11
N GLN A 89 13.93 10.27 -39.91
CA GLN A 89 14.08 8.89 -39.47
C GLN A 89 15.25 8.67 -38.50
N GLU A 90 16.31 9.47 -38.56
CA GLU A 90 17.44 9.32 -37.62
C GLU A 90 17.03 9.79 -36.22
N LYS A 91 16.44 10.99 -36.13
CA LYS A 91 16.01 11.54 -34.84
C LYS A 91 14.90 10.70 -34.20
N THR A 92 13.99 10.17 -35.02
CA THR A 92 12.93 9.26 -34.55
C THR A 92 13.51 7.99 -33.93
N LYS A 93 14.53 7.38 -34.55
CA LYS A 93 15.20 6.18 -33.99
C LYS A 93 15.91 6.48 -32.67
N ARG A 94 16.65 7.58 -32.59
CA ARG A 94 17.34 7.96 -31.34
C ARG A 94 16.34 8.25 -30.21
N LEU A 95 15.21 8.90 -30.51
CA LEU A 95 14.13 9.12 -29.54
C LEU A 95 13.47 7.81 -29.11
N GLN A 96 13.35 6.83 -30.02
CA GLN A 96 12.81 5.51 -29.71
C GLN A 96 13.72 4.74 -28.74
N GLU A 97 15.04 4.76 -28.97
CA GLU A 97 16.02 4.15 -28.05
C GLU A 97 15.92 4.78 -26.65
N LEU A 98 15.85 6.10 -26.56
CA LEU A 98 15.68 6.79 -25.28
C LEU A 98 14.35 6.44 -24.60
N TYR A 99 13.26 6.31 -25.36
CA TYR A 99 11.96 5.92 -24.83
C TYR A 99 11.97 4.49 -24.29
N ASP A 100 12.63 3.56 -25.00
CA ASP A 100 12.76 2.16 -24.57
C ASP A 100 13.62 2.05 -23.30
N GLU A 101 14.70 2.83 -23.20
CA GLU A 101 15.48 2.95 -21.96
C GLU A 101 14.62 3.46 -20.81
N LEU A 102 13.82 4.51 -21.03
CA LEU A 102 12.96 5.08 -20.00
C LEU A 102 11.83 4.13 -19.60
N CYS A 103 11.37 3.26 -20.51
CA CYS A 103 10.39 2.21 -20.23
C CYS A 103 10.96 1.05 -19.40
N ARG A 104 12.28 0.78 -19.50
CA ARG A 104 12.94 -0.27 -18.71
C ARG A 104 13.11 0.08 -17.24
N VAL A 105 13.09 1.37 -16.88
CA VAL A 105 13.19 1.82 -15.49
C VAL A 105 12.02 1.26 -14.69
N ASP A 106 12.33 0.40 -13.72
CA ASP A 106 11.39 -0.23 -12.82
C ASP A 106 11.44 0.40 -11.41
N VAL A 107 10.46 0.07 -10.57
CA VAL A 107 10.42 0.46 -9.16
C VAL A 107 11.68 0.02 -8.41
N GLN A 108 12.25 -1.14 -8.75
CA GLN A 108 13.48 -1.64 -8.11
C GLN A 108 14.73 -0.81 -8.43
N ASP A 109 14.74 -0.13 -9.57
CA ASP A 109 15.84 0.77 -9.94
C ASP A 109 15.73 2.10 -9.20
N ILE A 110 14.51 2.50 -8.85
CA ILE A 110 14.18 3.78 -8.22
C ILE A 110 14.29 3.69 -6.69
N PHE A 111 13.78 2.60 -6.12
CA PHE A 111 13.73 2.35 -4.67
C PHE A 111 14.72 1.24 -4.32
N SER A 112 15.95 1.64 -3.99
CA SER A 112 17.00 0.69 -3.60
C SER A 112 16.72 0.08 -2.22
N LYS A 113 17.43 -1.01 -1.88
CA LYS A 113 17.36 -1.57 -0.53
C LYS A 113 17.82 -0.58 0.55
N GLU A 114 18.70 0.35 0.21
CA GLU A 114 19.20 1.36 1.15
C GLU A 114 18.12 2.42 1.48
N TYR A 115 17.19 2.69 0.55
CA TYR A 115 16.03 3.55 0.82
C TYR A 115 15.18 3.00 1.97
N PHE A 116 14.94 1.69 1.99
CA PHE A 116 14.21 1.03 3.08
C PHE A 116 15.00 0.92 4.39
N GLN A 117 16.30 1.27 4.38
CA GLN A 117 17.14 1.35 5.57
C GLN A 117 17.27 2.79 6.11
N ASP A 118 16.45 3.73 5.59
CA ASP A 118 16.49 5.16 5.89
C ASP A 118 17.87 5.81 5.64
N ASP A 119 18.61 5.31 4.65
CA ASP A 119 19.85 5.98 4.20
C ASP A 119 19.50 7.27 3.44
N LYS A 120 20.00 8.40 3.92
CA LYS A 120 19.82 9.73 3.32
C LYS A 120 20.39 9.84 1.91
N ASN A 121 21.29 8.95 1.49
CA ASN A 121 21.85 8.96 0.14
C ASN A 121 20.94 8.28 -0.90
N ALA A 122 19.99 7.45 -0.48
CA ALA A 122 19.13 6.66 -1.37
C ALA A 122 17.81 7.38 -1.72
N ASN A 123 17.86 8.70 -1.97
CA ASN A 123 16.68 9.48 -2.30
C ASN A 123 16.19 9.19 -3.74
N PRO A 124 14.96 8.68 -3.92
CA PRO A 124 14.37 8.38 -5.25
C PRO A 124 14.36 9.59 -6.20
N HIS A 125 14.23 10.80 -5.65
CA HIS A 125 14.23 12.04 -6.41
C HIS A 125 15.55 12.31 -7.15
N HIS A 126 16.68 11.79 -6.67
CA HIS A 126 17.97 11.98 -7.34
C HIS A 126 17.96 11.27 -8.70
N ILE A 127 17.42 10.06 -8.76
CA ILE A 127 17.32 9.27 -10.00
C ILE A 127 16.40 9.97 -10.99
N VAL A 128 15.25 10.48 -10.53
CA VAL A 128 14.36 11.29 -11.35
C VAL A 128 15.08 12.50 -11.93
N LYS A 129 15.88 13.20 -11.12
CA LYS A 129 16.64 14.38 -11.58
C LYS A 129 17.67 14.01 -12.64
N GLN A 130 18.41 12.91 -12.46
CA GLN A 130 19.34 12.41 -13.47
C GLN A 130 18.64 12.14 -14.82
N TRP A 131 17.45 11.53 -14.77
CA TRP A 131 16.65 11.29 -15.98
C TRP A 131 16.11 12.58 -16.60
N GLN A 132 15.70 13.56 -15.79
CA GLN A 132 15.31 14.89 -16.27
C GLN A 132 16.47 15.57 -17.01
N ASP A 133 17.65 15.59 -16.39
CA ASP A 133 18.85 16.21 -16.97
C ASP A 133 19.26 15.48 -18.27
N LYS A 134 19.20 14.15 -18.29
CA LYS A 134 19.48 13.34 -19.48
C LYS A 134 18.49 13.65 -20.62
N VAL A 135 17.19 13.67 -20.34
CA VAL A 135 16.17 13.98 -21.36
C VAL A 135 16.31 15.42 -21.85
N SER A 136 16.51 16.39 -20.97
CA SER A 136 16.74 17.79 -21.35
C SER A 136 17.97 17.94 -22.23
N SER A 137 19.12 17.38 -21.83
CA SER A 137 20.33 17.42 -22.65
C SER A 137 20.17 16.73 -23.99
N PHE A 138 19.37 15.66 -24.05
CA PHE A 138 19.10 14.96 -25.30
C PHE A 138 18.22 15.78 -26.25
N LEU A 139 17.21 16.47 -25.71
CA LEU A 139 16.35 17.38 -26.48
C LEU A 139 17.12 18.61 -26.97
N ASP A 140 18.06 19.14 -26.18
CA ASP A 140 18.89 20.29 -26.59
C ASP A 140 19.89 19.93 -27.70
N ASN A 141 20.30 18.66 -27.78
CA ASN A 141 21.21 18.15 -28.80
C ASN A 141 20.51 17.56 -30.03
N LEU A 142 19.17 17.71 -30.13
CA LEU A 142 18.34 17.15 -31.19
C LEU A 142 18.09 18.14 -32.34
#